data_AF-A0A2N2ILW2-F1
#
_entry.id   AF-A0A2N2ILW2-F1
#
_cell.length_a   1.000
_cell.length_b   1.000
_cell.length_c   1.000
_cell.angle_alpha   90.00
_cell.angle_beta   90.00
_cell.angle_gamma   90.00
#
_symmetry.space_group_name_H-M   'P 1'
#
loop_
_entity.id
_entity.type
_entity.pdbx_description
1 polymer ?
#
loop_
_entity_poly.entity_id
_entity_poly.type
_entity_poly.pdbx_seq_one_letter_code
_entity_poly.pdbx_strand_id
1 'polypeptide(L)' 'MPLRVTHYQRRPNPTDFSIERLFDDIRDSLPAGIHVRKAVCRFRSRGLLPRLYNIVEAPFRQGDVNHITGDVH' A
#
# COMPACT_ATOMS: atom_id res chain seq x y z
N MET A 1 14.95 16.72 5.58
CA MET A 1 14.84 15.42 4.88
C MET A 1 13.37 15.20 4.52
N PRO A 2 13.05 14.68 3.32
CA PRO A 2 11.66 14.37 2.98
C PRO A 2 11.14 13.19 3.83
N LEU A 3 9.87 13.26 4.24
CA LEU A 3 9.19 12.19 4.98
C LEU A 3 8.88 11.02 4.04
N ARG A 4 9.32 9.81 4.38
CA ARG A 4 9.08 8.61 3.58
C ARG A 4 7.81 7.92 4.06
N VAL A 5 6.78 7.90 3.24
CA VAL A 5 5.51 7.26 3.55
C VAL A 5 5.34 6.01 2.68
N THR A 6 5.11 4.85 3.27
CA THR A 6 4.73 3.65 2.53
C THR A 6 3.23 3.49 2.54
N HIS A 7 2.61 3.59 1.36
CA HIS A 7 1.20 3.27 1.13
C HIS A 7 1.06 1.78 0.85
N TYR A 8 0.56 1.01 1.83
CA TYR A 8 0.22 -0.39 1.66
C TYR A 8 -1.15 -0.53 1.03
N GLN A 9 -1.19 -1.29 -0.07
CA GLN A 9 -2.39 -1.49 -0.87
C GLN A 9 -2.57 -2.98 -1.15
N ARG A 10 -3.80 -3.48 -1.03
CA ARG A 10 -4.11 -4.85 -1.47
C ARG A 10 -3.78 -5.03 -2.94
N ARG A 11 -3.58 -6.28 -3.34
CA ARG A 11 -3.50 -6.63 -4.76
C ARG A 11 -4.83 -6.27 -5.45
N PRO A 12 -4.82 -5.47 -6.53
CA PRO A 12 -6.05 -5.04 -7.19
C PRO A 12 -6.93 -6.22 -7.64
N ASN A 13 -8.24 -6.02 -7.51
CA ASN A 13 -9.24 -6.88 -8.11
C ASN A 13 -9.66 -6.29 -9.46
N PRO A 14 -9.90 -7.11 -10.51
CA PRO A 14 -10.34 -6.62 -11.82
C PRO A 14 -11.71 -5.93 -11.83
N THR A 15 -12.42 -5.90 -10.71
CA THR A 15 -13.77 -5.35 -10.57
C THR A 15 -13.81 -4.10 -9.70
N ASP A 16 -12.72 -3.79 -9.00
CA ASP A 16 -12.66 -2.74 -7.99
C ASP A 16 -11.52 -1.77 -8.37
N PHE A 17 -11.86 -0.54 -8.76
CA PHE A 17 -10.86 0.45 -9.23
C PHE A 17 -10.98 1.83 -8.57
N SER A 18 -12.08 2.12 -7.88
CA SER A 18 -12.40 3.47 -7.40
C SER A 18 -11.43 3.96 -6.34
N ILE A 19 -10.95 3.07 -5.47
CA ILE A 19 -10.04 3.41 -4.37
C ILE A 19 -8.60 3.53 -4.89
N GLU A 20 -8.21 2.64 -5.81
CA GLU A 20 -6.88 2.64 -6.41
C GLU A 20 -6.62 3.94 -7.16
N ARG A 21 -7.59 4.40 -7.96
CA ARG A 21 -7.52 5.68 -8.67
C ARG A 21 -7.45 6.86 -7.71
N LEU A 22 -8.32 6.92 -6.70
CA LEU A 22 -8.31 8.00 -5.71
C LEU A 22 -6.94 8.12 -5.02
N PHE A 23 -6.31 7.01 -4.65
CA PHE A 23 -5.00 7.04 -4.02
C PHE A 23 -3.86 7.35 -4.98
N ASP A 24 -3.99 7.07 -6.28
CA ASP A 24 -3.05 7.58 -7.27
C ASP A 24 -3.17 9.11 -7.36
N ASP A 25 -4.38 9.66 -7.47
CA ASP A 25 -4.63 11.13 -7.48
C ASP A 25 -4.10 11.82 -6.21
N ILE A 26 -4.31 11.22 -5.03
CA ILE A 26 -3.78 11.73 -3.76
C ILE A 26 -2.25 11.77 -3.78
N ARG A 27 -1.58 10.70 -4.25
CA ARG A 27 -0.11 10.62 -4.28
C ARG A 27 0.49 11.70 -5.17
N ASP A 28 -0.14 11.97 -6.31
CA ASP A 28 0.30 12.99 -7.27
C ASP A 28 0.09 14.42 -6.73
N SER A 29 -0.83 14.59 -5.77
CA SER A 29 -1.17 15.89 -5.17
C SER A 29 -0.40 16.19 -3.88
N LEU A 30 0.48 15.30 -3.41
CA LEU A 30 1.20 15.50 -2.16
C LEU A 30 2.30 16.57 -2.26
N PRO A 31 2.57 17.30 -1.17
CA PRO A 31 3.64 18.29 -1.14
C PRO A 31 5.01 17.60 -1.33
N ALA A 32 5.97 18.31 -1.94
CA ALA A 32 7.30 17.77 -2.26
C ALA A 32 8.10 17.24 -1.04
N GLY A 33 7.73 17.67 0.17
CA GLY A 33 8.30 17.15 1.42
C GLY A 33 7.88 15.73 1.78
N ILE A 34 6.91 15.13 1.08
CA ILE A 34 6.39 13.79 1.33
C ILE A 34 6.69 12.91 0.12
N HIS A 35 7.51 11.87 0.33
CA HIS A 35 7.80 10.88 -0.69
C HIS A 35 7.02 9.61 -0.41
N VAL A 36 6.04 9.32 -1.27
CA VAL A 36 5.22 8.12 -1.13
C VAL A 36 5.75 6.97 -1.96
N ARG A 37 5.95 5.81 -1.33
CA ARG A 37 6.16 4.53 -2.00
C ARG A 37 4.87 3.71 -1.96
N LYS A 38 4.41 3.21 -3.11
CA LYS A 38 3.32 2.23 -3.19
C LYS A 38 3.86 0.81 -2.92
N ALA A 39 3.34 0.15 -1.89
CA ALA A 39 3.63 -1.24 -1.54
C ALA A 39 2.39 -2.11 -1.76
N VAL A 40 2.31 -2.75 -2.93
CA VAL A 40 1.20 -3.66 -3.26
C VAL A 40 1.46 -5.03 -2.66
N CYS A 41 0.50 -5.59 -1.90
CA CYS A 41 0.56 -6.95 -1.38
C CYS A 41 0.84 -7.95 -2.51
N ARG A 42 1.82 -8.84 -2.31
CA ARG A 42 2.20 -9.79 -3.35
C ARG A 42 1.07 -10.77 -3.68
N PHE A 43 0.38 -11.22 -2.64
CA PHE A 43 -0.75 -12.13 -2.78
C PHE A 43 -2.07 -11.46 -2.38
N ARG A 44 -3.16 -11.87 -3.02
CA ARG A 44 -4.49 -11.59 -2.45
C ARG A 44 -4.61 -12.37 -1.15
N SER A 45 -5.25 -11.76 -0.17
CA SER A 45 -5.40 -12.31 1.16
C SER A 45 -6.48 -13.40 1.23
N ARG A 46 -6.27 -14.49 0.48
CA ARG A 46 -7.18 -15.64 0.41
C ARG A 46 -6.52 -16.84 1.07
N GLY A 47 -6.99 -17.20 2.26
CA GLY A 47 -6.40 -18.28 3.07
C GLY A 47 -5.22 -17.81 3.93
N LEU A 48 -4.70 -18.72 4.77
CA LEU A 48 -3.74 -18.39 5.82
C LEU A 48 -2.31 -18.13 5.31
N LEU A 49 -1.83 -18.92 4.34
CA LEU A 49 -0.45 -18.79 3.85
C LEU A 49 -0.21 -17.48 3.09
N PRO A 50 -1.09 -17.01 2.18
CA PRO A 50 -0.94 -15.70 1.56
C PRO A 50 -0.95 -14.54 2.56
N ARG A 51 -1.78 -14.65 3.61
CA ARG A 51 -1.84 -13.69 4.72
C ARG A 51 -0.53 -13.62 5.46
N LEU A 52 -0.02 -14.76 5.92
CA LEU A 52 1.23 -14.82 6.66
C LEU A 52 2.39 -14.28 5.83
N TYR A 53 2.43 -14.60 4.54
CA TYR A 53 3.44 -14.03 3.64
C TYR A 53 3.36 -12.50 3.59
N ASN A 54 2.17 -11.94 3.37
CA ASN A 54 1.99 -10.48 3.29
C ASN A 54 2.38 -9.80 4.61
N ILE A 55 2.06 -10.42 5.76
CA ILE A 55 2.46 -9.94 7.10
C ILE A 55 3.98 -9.93 7.24
N VAL A 56 4.65 -11.02 6.85
CA VAL A 56 6.11 -11.14 6.95
C VAL A 56 6.81 -10.21 5.96
N GLU A 57 6.25 -9.98 4.77
CA GLU A 57 6.81 -9.06 3.77
C GLU A 57 6.72 -7.58 4.21
N ALA A 58 5.67 -7.21 4.97
CA ALA A 58 5.36 -5.82 5.26
C ALA A 58 6.49 -5.05 5.98
N PRO A 59 7.15 -5.57 7.04
CA PRO A 59 8.28 -4.93 7.70
C PRO A 59 9.42 -4.54 6.76
N PHE A 60 9.71 -5.37 5.75
CA PHE A 60 10.79 -5.13 4.78
C PHE A 60 10.48 -4.02 3.78
N ARG A 61 9.26 -3.48 3.79
CA ARG A 61 8.79 -2.40 2.91
C ARG A 61 8.48 -1.10 3.63
N GLN A 62 8.73 -1.02 4.93
CA GLN A 62 8.34 0.10 5.77
C GLN A 62 9.01 1.43 5.36
N GLY A 63 8.30 2.52 5.62
CA GLY A 63 8.81 3.88 5.61
C GLY A 63 8.79 4.47 7.01
N ASP A 64 9.04 5.78 7.10
CA ASP A 64 8.91 6.53 8.36
C ASP A 64 7.45 6.52 8.85
N VAL A 65 6.50 6.52 7.90
CA VAL A 65 5.08 6.32 8.14
C VAL A 65 4.56 5.19 7.25
N ASN A 66 3.86 4.23 7.86
CA ASN A 66 3.17 3.17 7.14
C ASN A 66 1.67 3.49 7.13
N HIS A 67 1.11 3.76 5.96
CA HIS A 67 -0.29 4.10 5.78
C HIS A 67 -0.99 3.03 4.94
N ILE A 68 -2.10 2.51 5.43
CA ILE A 68 -2.88 1.49 4.72
C ILE A 68 -3.96 2.20 3.90
N THR A 69 -3.93 2.07 2.57
CA THR A 69 -4.78 2.84 1.65
C THR A 69 -6.09 2.12 1.30
N GLY A 70 -6.66 1.38 2.25
CA GLY A 70 -7.84 0.53 2.06
C GLY A 70 -7.74 -0.77 2.85
N ASP A 71 -8.57 -1.76 2.52
CA ASP A 71 -8.43 -3.09 3.11
C ASP A 71 -7.20 -3.81 2.54
N VAL A 72 -6.45 -4.47 3.41
CA VAL A 72 -5.27 -5.30 3.09
C VAL A 72 -5.34 -6.70 3.71
N HIS A 73 -6.46 -7.03 4.38
CA HIS A 73 -6.72 -8.32 5.04
C HIS A 73 -7.38 -9.37 4.13
#